data_AF-A0A1L5KMY8-F1
#
_entry.id   AF-A0A1L5KMY8-F1
#
_cell.length_a   1.000
_cell.length_b   1.000
_cell.length_c   1.000
_cell.angle_alpha   90.00
_cell.angle_beta   90.00
_cell.angle_gamma   90.00
#
_symmetry.space_group_name_H-M   'P 1'
#
loop_
_entity.id
_entity.type
_entity.pdbx_description
1 polymer ?
#
loop_
_entity_poly.entity_id
_entity_poly.type
_entity_poly.pdbx_seq_one_letter_code
_entity_poly.pdbx_strand_id
1 'polypeptide(L)'
;GAYWRRGPVTMSAISAVDMALWDIKAKAANMPLYQLLGGASREGVMVYCHTTGHSIDEALDDYARHQELGFKAIRVQCGIPGMKTTYGMSKGKGLAYEPATKGQWPEEQLWSTEKYLDFMPKLFDAVRNKFGFNEHLLHDMHHRLTPIEAARFGKSIEDYRMFWMEDPTPAENQECFRLIRQHTVTPIAVGEVFNSIWDCKQLIEEQLIDYIRTTLTHAGGITGMRRIADFASLYQVRTGSHGPSDLSPVCMAAALHFDL
;
A
#
# COMPACT_ATOMS: atom_id res chain seq x y z
N GLY A 1 -16.39 7.03 24.27
CA GLY A 1 -15.72 8.17 24.91
C GLY A 1 -14.48 7.63 25.58
N ALA A 2 -13.31 8.24 25.46
CA ALA A 2 -12.11 7.66 26.01
C ALA A 2 -11.09 8.79 26.50
N TYR A 3 -10.21 8.65 27.50
CA TYR A 3 -9.93 7.38 28.15
C TYR A 3 -9.51 6.41 27.00
N TRP A 4 -9.01 7.09 25.92
CA TRP A 4 -8.90 6.85 24.48
C TRP A 4 -7.48 6.40 24.20
N ARG A 5 -7.38 5.52 23.22
CA ARG A 5 -6.18 4.75 22.88
C ARG A 5 -5.94 4.93 21.38
N ARG A 6 -4.70 5.20 20.99
CA ARG A 6 -4.26 5.26 19.58
C ARG A 6 -5.01 6.36 18.80
N GLY A 7 -5.11 6.20 17.49
CA GLY A 7 -5.92 7.03 16.61
C GLY A 7 -5.06 7.86 15.65
N PRO A 8 -5.59 8.19 14.46
CA PRO A 8 -4.84 8.82 13.38
C PRO A 8 -4.25 10.18 13.79
N VAL A 9 -5.03 11.04 14.46
CA VAL A 9 -4.55 12.38 14.88
C VAL A 9 -3.45 12.27 15.94
N THR A 10 -3.65 11.45 16.97
CA THR A 10 -2.69 11.29 18.07
C THR A 10 -1.37 10.72 17.57
N MET A 11 -1.43 9.67 16.74
CA MET A 11 -0.22 9.01 16.27
C MET A 11 0.53 9.86 15.25
N SER A 12 -0.15 10.61 14.38
CA SER A 12 0.53 11.59 13.51
C SER A 12 1.31 12.64 14.29
N ALA A 13 0.75 13.16 15.40
CA ALA A 13 1.45 14.11 16.26
C ALA A 13 2.69 13.48 16.94
N ILE A 14 2.56 12.25 17.45
CA ILE A 14 3.67 11.51 18.05
C ILE A 14 4.77 11.24 17.02
N SER A 15 4.40 10.78 15.82
CA SER A 15 5.34 10.48 14.74
C SER A 15 6.15 11.70 14.31
N ALA A 16 5.51 12.87 14.21
CA ALA A 16 6.20 14.11 13.84
C ALA A 16 7.30 14.46 14.86
N VAL A 17 7.00 14.31 16.16
CA VAL A 17 7.98 14.49 17.24
C VAL A 17 9.08 13.44 17.14
N ASP A 18 8.73 12.16 17.02
CA ASP A 18 9.71 11.06 16.98
C ASP A 18 10.68 11.20 15.80
N MET A 19 10.18 11.47 14.59
CA MET A 19 11.02 11.70 13.42
C MET A 19 11.95 12.90 13.58
N ALA A 20 11.45 14.02 14.14
CA ALA A 20 12.29 15.19 14.39
C ALA A 20 13.40 14.92 15.42
N LEU A 21 13.09 14.14 16.47
CA LEU A 21 14.08 13.75 17.47
C LEU A 21 15.14 12.78 16.90
N TRP A 22 14.75 11.86 16.02
CA TRP A 22 15.68 10.97 15.33
C TRP A 22 16.56 11.72 14.32
N ASP A 23 16.02 12.71 13.61
CA ASP A 23 16.79 13.61 12.75
C ASP A 23 17.84 14.39 13.56
N ILE A 24 17.44 15.00 14.69
CA ILE A 24 18.37 15.68 15.61
C ILE A 24 19.45 14.72 16.12
N LYS A 25 19.08 13.48 16.49
CA LYS A 25 20.02 12.48 16.98
C LYS A 25 21.03 12.07 15.92
N ALA A 26 20.60 11.83 14.69
CA ALA A 26 21.47 11.49 13.56
C ALA A 26 22.44 12.64 13.25
N LYS A 27 21.94 13.89 13.24
CA LYS A 27 22.77 15.11 13.09
C LYS A 27 23.80 15.23 14.20
N ALA A 28 23.41 15.02 15.47
CA ALA A 28 24.31 15.06 16.61
C ALA A 28 25.40 13.97 16.55
N ALA A 29 25.08 12.81 15.98
CA ALA A 29 26.04 11.73 15.73
C ALA A 29 26.89 11.95 14.46
N ASN A 30 26.60 12.99 13.67
CA ASN A 30 27.19 13.24 12.36
C ASN A 30 27.14 12.00 11.43
N MET A 31 25.99 11.33 11.43
CA MET A 31 25.74 10.10 10.66
C MET A 31 24.41 10.20 9.92
N PRO A 32 24.27 9.57 8.74
CA PRO A 32 22.94 9.37 8.15
C PRO A 32 22.10 8.47 9.07
N LEU A 33 20.79 8.70 9.12
CA LEU A 33 19.90 8.02 10.07
C LEU A 33 19.99 6.48 9.99
N TYR A 34 20.12 5.90 8.79
CA TYR A 34 20.22 4.44 8.60
C TYR A 34 21.41 3.81 9.36
N GLN A 35 22.51 4.55 9.58
CA GLN A 35 23.65 4.05 10.36
C GLN A 35 23.27 3.87 11.84
N LEU A 36 22.45 4.77 12.38
CA LEU A 36 21.93 4.64 13.75
C LEU A 36 20.89 3.52 13.86
N LEU A 37 20.26 3.13 12.75
CA LEU A 37 19.28 2.04 12.71
C LEU A 37 19.94 0.64 12.65
N GLY A 38 21.24 0.56 12.40
CA GLY A 38 21.98 -0.71 12.30
C GLY A 38 22.84 -0.84 11.06
N GLY A 39 22.90 0.19 10.21
CA GLY A 39 23.61 0.16 8.94
C GLY A 39 22.72 -0.37 7.80
N ALA A 40 23.21 -0.20 6.57
CA ALA A 40 22.49 -0.63 5.39
C ALA A 40 22.43 -2.16 5.29
N SER A 41 21.24 -2.68 5.00
CA SER A 41 21.00 -4.10 4.70
C SER A 41 20.88 -4.36 3.19
N ARG A 42 20.80 -3.31 2.37
CA ARG A 42 20.72 -3.36 0.90
C ARG A 42 21.39 -2.14 0.26
N GLU A 43 21.71 -2.24 -1.03
CA GLU A 43 22.35 -1.14 -1.79
C GLU A 43 21.36 -0.09 -2.30
N GLY A 44 20.07 -0.42 -2.36
CA GLY A 44 19.00 0.46 -2.81
C GLY A 44 17.63 -0.05 -2.39
N VAL A 45 16.65 0.85 -2.39
CA VAL A 45 15.27 0.56 -2.00
C VAL A 45 14.41 0.48 -3.26
N MET A 46 13.85 -0.71 -3.53
CA MET A 46 12.94 -0.90 -4.66
C MET A 46 11.63 -0.15 -4.39
N VAL A 47 11.17 0.61 -5.39
CA VAL A 47 9.91 1.34 -5.35
C VAL A 47 8.96 0.81 -6.41
N TYR A 48 7.66 1.05 -6.21
CA TYR A 48 6.64 0.85 -7.24
C TYR A 48 6.01 2.18 -7.64
N CYS A 49 5.59 2.29 -8.90
CA CYS A 49 4.83 3.43 -9.41
C CYS A 49 3.36 3.08 -9.60
N HIS A 50 2.54 4.09 -9.90
CA HIS A 50 1.11 3.91 -10.21
C HIS A 50 0.87 4.10 -11.70
N THR A 51 0.10 3.20 -12.30
CA THR A 51 -0.45 3.37 -13.64
C THR A 51 -1.96 3.33 -13.61
N THR A 52 -2.57 4.13 -14.47
CA THR A 52 -4.03 4.28 -14.54
C THR A 52 -4.49 4.53 -15.97
N GLY A 53 -5.71 4.09 -16.29
CA GLY A 53 -6.41 4.44 -17.53
C GLY A 53 -7.92 4.37 -17.36
N HIS A 54 -8.68 5.06 -18.22
CA HIS A 54 -10.14 4.89 -18.28
C HIS A 54 -10.54 3.58 -18.96
N SER A 55 -9.61 2.97 -19.70
CA SER A 55 -9.74 1.66 -20.35
C SER A 55 -8.52 0.78 -20.02
N ILE A 56 -8.61 -0.50 -20.36
CA ILE A 56 -7.45 -1.40 -20.28
C ILE A 56 -6.32 -0.90 -21.20
N ASP A 57 -6.62 -0.50 -22.43
CA ASP A 57 -5.60 -0.01 -23.38
C ASP A 57 -4.83 1.19 -22.85
N GLU A 58 -5.53 2.19 -22.28
CA GLU A 58 -4.88 3.35 -21.66
C GLU A 58 -3.98 2.94 -20.49
N ALA A 59 -4.41 1.97 -19.67
CA ALA A 59 -3.61 1.47 -18.56
C ALA A 59 -2.37 0.68 -19.05
N LEU A 60 -2.46 -0.03 -20.19
CA LEU A 60 -1.33 -0.72 -20.81
C LEU A 60 -0.32 0.29 -21.39
N ASP A 61 -0.78 1.38 -21.98
CA ASP A 61 0.11 2.42 -22.51
C ASP A 61 0.84 3.14 -21.37
N ASP A 62 0.14 3.45 -20.28
CA ASP A 62 0.76 4.04 -19.09
C ASP A 62 1.72 3.04 -18.40
N TYR A 63 1.41 1.74 -18.44
CA TYR A 63 2.32 0.68 -18.01
C TYR A 63 3.61 0.67 -18.82
N ALA A 64 3.51 0.65 -20.16
CA ALA A 64 4.68 0.66 -21.04
C ALA A 64 5.59 1.87 -20.74
N ARG A 65 4.99 3.05 -20.57
CA ARG A 65 5.72 4.27 -20.21
C ARG A 65 6.51 4.13 -18.91
N HIS A 66 5.95 3.51 -17.88
CA HIS A 66 6.67 3.33 -16.61
C HIS A 66 7.67 2.17 -16.65
N GLN A 67 7.44 1.16 -17.47
CA GLN A 67 8.43 0.12 -17.76
C GLN A 67 9.69 0.75 -18.41
N GLU A 68 9.51 1.66 -19.38
CA GLU A 68 10.61 2.40 -20.02
C GLU A 68 11.38 3.30 -19.05
N LEU A 69 10.71 3.82 -18.01
CA LEU A 69 11.36 4.56 -16.91
C LEU A 69 12.18 3.65 -15.97
N GLY A 70 12.11 2.32 -16.14
CA GLY A 70 12.91 1.35 -15.42
C GLY A 70 12.31 0.85 -14.10
N PHE A 71 11.03 1.14 -13.83
CA PHE A 71 10.35 0.61 -12.65
C PHE A 71 10.30 -0.92 -12.68
N LYS A 72 10.68 -1.55 -11.57
CA LYS A 72 10.66 -3.02 -11.41
C LYS A 72 9.36 -3.54 -10.81
N ALA A 73 8.59 -2.65 -10.20
CA ALA A 73 7.31 -2.90 -9.60
C ALA A 73 6.32 -1.82 -10.05
N ILE A 74 5.12 -2.22 -10.47
CA ILE A 74 4.12 -1.31 -11.04
C ILE A 74 2.75 -1.71 -10.50
N ARG A 75 2.06 -0.75 -9.87
CA ARG A 75 0.66 -0.89 -9.45
C ARG A 75 -0.25 -0.44 -10.58
N VAL A 76 -1.18 -1.30 -10.99
CA VAL A 76 -2.07 -1.06 -12.14
C VAL A 76 -3.53 -0.95 -11.72
N GLN A 77 -4.19 0.13 -12.14
CA GLN A 77 -5.63 0.35 -11.96
C GLN A 77 -6.24 0.78 -13.30
N CYS A 78 -7.54 0.54 -13.51
CA CYS A 78 -8.27 1.19 -14.61
C CYS A 78 -9.76 1.36 -14.29
N GLY A 79 -10.43 2.18 -15.10
CA GLY A 79 -11.86 2.43 -15.01
C GLY A 79 -12.71 1.18 -15.27
N ILE A 80 -13.73 0.96 -14.43
CA ILE A 80 -14.73 -0.10 -14.65
C ILE A 80 -15.78 0.40 -15.66
N PRO A 81 -16.05 -0.34 -16.76
CA PRO A 81 -17.05 0.04 -17.75
C PRO A 81 -18.43 0.29 -17.13
N GLY A 82 -19.03 1.43 -17.47
CA GLY A 82 -20.33 1.84 -16.94
C GLY A 82 -20.31 2.34 -15.50
N MET A 83 -19.14 2.63 -14.93
CA MET A 83 -18.96 3.37 -13.68
C MET A 83 -18.35 4.73 -13.98
N LYS A 84 -18.93 5.82 -13.45
CA LYS A 84 -18.46 7.19 -13.73
C LYS A 84 -17.11 7.50 -13.06
N THR A 85 -16.88 6.92 -11.89
CA THR A 85 -15.66 7.11 -11.10
C THR A 85 -15.25 5.78 -10.49
N THR A 86 -13.94 5.52 -10.46
CA THR A 86 -13.35 4.39 -9.75
C THR A 86 -12.08 4.89 -9.07
N TYR A 87 -11.75 4.33 -7.91
CA TYR A 87 -10.55 4.73 -7.18
C TYR A 87 -9.30 4.46 -8.02
N GLY A 88 -8.30 5.35 -7.92
CA GLY A 88 -7.03 5.21 -8.65
C GLY A 88 -7.01 5.92 -9.99
N MET A 89 -8.14 6.42 -10.47
CA MET A 89 -8.17 7.24 -11.69
C MET A 89 -7.64 8.65 -11.42
N SER A 90 -6.59 9.03 -12.14
CA SER A 90 -6.10 10.41 -12.13
C SER A 90 -7.16 11.37 -12.66
N LYS A 91 -7.30 12.53 -12.01
CA LYS A 91 -8.23 13.60 -12.44
C LYS A 91 -7.69 14.43 -13.61
N GLY A 92 -6.54 14.06 -14.16
CA GLY A 92 -5.91 14.69 -15.32
C GLY A 92 -4.82 13.83 -15.96
N LYS A 93 -4.20 14.34 -17.02
CA LYS A 93 -3.12 13.66 -17.77
C LYS A 93 -1.75 13.74 -17.06
N GLY A 94 -1.71 13.61 -15.74
CA GLY A 94 -0.51 13.79 -14.91
C GLY A 94 -0.07 12.53 -14.18
N LEU A 95 1.23 12.47 -13.83
CA LEU A 95 1.87 11.36 -13.10
C LEU A 95 1.42 11.21 -11.64
N ALA A 96 0.88 12.25 -11.01
CA ALA A 96 0.53 12.24 -9.59
C ALA A 96 -0.95 11.87 -9.40
N TYR A 97 -1.21 10.77 -8.71
CA TYR A 97 -2.52 10.44 -8.17
C TYR A 97 -2.77 11.29 -6.92
N GLU A 98 -3.68 12.27 -7.01
CA GLU A 98 -4.08 13.11 -5.88
C GLU A 98 -5.58 12.87 -5.58
N PRO A 99 -5.91 12.03 -4.59
CA PRO A 99 -7.31 11.73 -4.27
C PRO A 99 -8.02 12.90 -3.58
N ALA A 100 -7.30 13.74 -2.84
CA ALA A 100 -7.89 14.83 -2.08
C ALA A 100 -8.25 16.01 -3.01
N THR A 101 -9.55 16.27 -3.15
CA THR A 101 -10.04 17.44 -3.89
C THR A 101 -10.05 18.69 -3.06
N LYS A 102 -9.55 19.77 -3.65
CA LYS A 102 -9.85 21.12 -3.15
C LYS A 102 -11.36 21.36 -3.19
N GLY A 103 -11.95 21.57 -2.03
CA GLY A 103 -13.39 21.76 -1.89
C GLY A 103 -13.79 21.84 -0.43
N GLN A 104 -15.08 22.09 -0.21
CA GLN A 104 -15.68 22.12 1.13
C GLN A 104 -16.30 20.77 1.53
N TRP A 105 -16.61 19.92 0.55
CA TRP A 105 -17.17 18.59 0.74
C TRP A 105 -16.36 17.53 0.00
N PRO A 106 -16.34 16.28 0.50
CA PRO A 106 -15.80 15.14 -0.24
C PRO A 106 -16.56 14.93 -1.55
N GLU A 107 -15.85 14.47 -2.58
CA GLU A 107 -16.53 13.93 -3.77
C GLU A 107 -17.24 12.61 -3.44
N GLU A 108 -18.41 12.43 -4.05
CA GLU A 108 -19.14 11.16 -3.98
C GLU A 108 -18.79 10.27 -5.17
N GLN A 109 -18.47 9.01 -4.90
CA GLN A 109 -18.16 8.01 -5.92
C GLN A 109 -19.12 6.84 -5.82
N LEU A 110 -19.74 6.46 -6.94
CA LEU A 110 -20.58 5.29 -7.02
C LEU A 110 -19.70 4.04 -7.14
N TRP A 111 -20.06 2.97 -6.44
CA TRP A 111 -19.34 1.69 -6.48
C TRP A 111 -20.26 0.52 -6.80
N SER A 112 -19.75 -0.48 -7.53
CA SER A 112 -20.39 -1.78 -7.73
C SER A 112 -19.33 -2.88 -7.67
N THR A 113 -19.44 -3.72 -6.65
CA THR A 113 -18.52 -4.83 -6.40
C THR A 113 -18.61 -5.89 -7.49
N GLU A 114 -19.82 -6.21 -7.96
CA GLU A 114 -20.06 -7.23 -8.98
C GLU A 114 -19.35 -6.86 -10.29
N LYS A 115 -19.50 -5.62 -10.74
CA LYS A 115 -18.81 -5.13 -11.94
C LYS A 115 -17.29 -5.15 -11.78
N TYR A 116 -16.78 -4.82 -10.60
CA TYR A 116 -15.34 -4.88 -10.30
C TYR A 116 -14.83 -6.33 -10.42
N LEU A 117 -15.50 -7.27 -9.77
CA LEU A 117 -15.12 -8.70 -9.77
C LEU A 117 -15.10 -9.30 -11.18
N ASP A 118 -16.06 -8.93 -12.03
CA ASP A 118 -16.17 -9.43 -13.40
C ASP A 118 -15.18 -8.80 -14.39
N PHE A 119 -14.63 -7.63 -14.04
CA PHE A 119 -13.83 -6.81 -14.97
C PHE A 119 -12.34 -6.76 -14.64
N MET A 120 -11.96 -6.53 -13.38
CA MET A 120 -10.55 -6.30 -13.02
C MET A 120 -9.60 -7.46 -13.35
N PRO A 121 -9.97 -8.75 -13.24
CA PRO A 121 -9.06 -9.83 -13.66
C PRO A 121 -8.61 -9.71 -15.12
N LYS A 122 -9.43 -9.10 -16.00
CA LYS A 122 -9.11 -8.87 -17.41
C LYS A 122 -8.00 -7.83 -17.60
N LEU A 123 -7.86 -6.88 -16.68
CA LEU A 123 -6.75 -5.92 -16.69
C LEU A 123 -5.43 -6.67 -16.50
N PHE A 124 -5.35 -7.55 -15.51
CA PHE A 124 -4.12 -8.28 -15.20
C PHE A 124 -3.77 -9.29 -16.29
N ASP A 125 -4.78 -9.96 -16.86
CA ASP A 125 -4.62 -10.80 -18.05
C ASP A 125 -3.99 -10.02 -19.20
N ALA A 126 -4.55 -8.85 -19.54
CA ALA A 126 -4.04 -8.02 -20.61
C ALA A 126 -2.60 -7.53 -20.34
N VAL A 127 -2.28 -7.15 -19.10
CA VAL A 127 -0.92 -6.76 -18.70
C VAL A 127 0.05 -7.93 -18.89
N ARG A 128 -0.28 -9.11 -18.36
CA ARG A 128 0.60 -10.29 -18.45
C ARG A 128 0.75 -10.80 -19.88
N ASN A 129 -0.31 -10.77 -20.69
CA ASN A 129 -0.24 -11.14 -22.10
C ASN A 129 0.63 -10.19 -22.92
N LYS A 130 0.64 -8.89 -22.60
CA LYS A 130 1.41 -7.88 -23.35
C LYS A 130 2.86 -7.75 -22.87
N PHE A 131 3.10 -7.79 -21.55
CA PHE A 131 4.41 -7.46 -20.95
C PHE A 131 5.10 -8.65 -20.26
N GLY A 132 4.41 -9.78 -20.07
CA GLY A 132 4.96 -10.96 -19.41
C GLY A 132 5.06 -10.81 -17.88
N PHE A 133 6.01 -11.55 -17.29
CA PHE A 133 6.09 -11.78 -15.84
C PHE A 133 7.36 -11.21 -15.17
N ASN A 134 8.17 -10.43 -15.88
CA ASN A 134 9.44 -9.93 -15.35
C ASN A 134 9.25 -8.89 -14.25
N GLU A 135 8.24 -8.03 -14.39
CA GLU A 135 7.90 -6.98 -13.45
C GLU A 135 6.97 -7.51 -12.34
N HIS A 136 7.19 -6.97 -11.13
CA HIS A 136 6.27 -7.14 -10.02
C HIS A 136 4.98 -6.34 -10.28
N LEU A 137 3.84 -7.03 -10.30
CA LEU A 137 2.55 -6.44 -10.62
C LEU A 137 1.70 -6.28 -9.35
N LEU A 138 1.30 -5.05 -9.04
CA LEU A 138 0.54 -4.74 -7.83
C LEU A 138 -0.88 -4.29 -8.20
N HIS A 139 -1.83 -4.57 -7.31
CA HIS A 139 -3.19 -4.05 -7.43
C HIS A 139 -3.74 -3.70 -6.06
N ASP A 140 -4.61 -2.70 -6.01
CA ASP A 140 -5.14 -2.16 -4.77
C ASP A 140 -6.67 -2.07 -4.84
N MET A 141 -7.31 -2.66 -3.82
CA MET A 141 -8.72 -3.01 -3.76
C MET A 141 -9.53 -2.04 -2.89
N HIS A 142 -8.89 -1.08 -2.22
CA HIS A 142 -9.53 0.08 -1.56
C HIS A 142 -10.63 -0.24 -0.55
N HIS A 143 -10.47 -1.33 0.19
CA HIS A 143 -11.41 -1.78 1.22
C HIS A 143 -12.83 -2.06 0.70
N ARG A 144 -13.00 -2.31 -0.61
CA ARG A 144 -14.32 -2.33 -1.26
C ARG A 144 -15.05 -3.66 -1.17
N LEU A 145 -14.35 -4.74 -0.86
CA LEU A 145 -14.92 -6.08 -0.87
C LEU A 145 -15.20 -6.57 0.54
N THR A 146 -16.15 -7.48 0.67
CA THR A 146 -16.28 -8.35 1.84
C THR A 146 -15.18 -9.43 1.85
N PRO A 147 -14.93 -10.11 2.97
CA PRO A 147 -13.92 -11.17 3.04
C PRO A 147 -14.06 -12.27 1.98
N ILE A 148 -15.28 -12.72 1.71
CA ILE A 148 -15.50 -13.83 0.76
C ILE A 148 -15.41 -13.38 -0.70
N GLU A 149 -15.74 -12.11 -0.98
CA GLU A 149 -15.52 -11.50 -2.29
C GLU A 149 -14.04 -11.28 -2.55
N ALA A 150 -13.28 -10.82 -1.55
CA ALA A 150 -11.83 -10.70 -1.63
C ALA A 150 -11.15 -12.06 -1.78
N ALA A 151 -11.63 -13.11 -1.10
CA ALA A 151 -11.18 -14.49 -1.32
C ALA A 151 -11.41 -14.94 -2.77
N ARG A 152 -12.62 -14.72 -3.31
CA ARG A 152 -12.95 -15.01 -4.72
C ARG A 152 -12.05 -14.24 -5.67
N PHE A 153 -11.86 -12.94 -5.42
CA PHE A 153 -11.04 -12.07 -6.26
C PHE A 153 -9.58 -12.51 -6.24
N GLY A 154 -9.00 -12.74 -5.07
CA GLY A 154 -7.63 -13.22 -4.94
C GLY A 154 -7.42 -14.52 -5.72
N LYS A 155 -8.39 -15.44 -5.64
CA LYS A 155 -8.36 -16.70 -6.40
C LYS A 155 -8.45 -16.50 -7.92
N SER A 156 -9.24 -15.53 -8.39
CA SER A 156 -9.39 -15.27 -9.83
C SER A 156 -8.18 -14.58 -10.47
N ILE A 157 -7.21 -14.14 -9.65
CA ILE A 157 -6.01 -13.43 -10.12
C ILE A 157 -4.70 -14.20 -9.85
N GLU A 158 -4.78 -15.45 -9.38
CA GLU A 158 -3.60 -16.28 -9.07
C GLU A 158 -2.70 -16.52 -10.30
N ASP A 159 -3.30 -16.74 -11.48
CA ASP A 159 -2.59 -16.98 -12.74
C ASP A 159 -1.68 -15.81 -13.14
N TYR A 160 -1.97 -14.60 -12.66
CA TYR A 160 -1.21 -13.38 -12.99
C TYR A 160 -0.04 -13.12 -12.03
N ARG A 161 0.12 -13.97 -10.99
CA ARG A 161 1.21 -13.88 -10.02
C ARG A 161 1.42 -12.44 -9.55
N MET A 162 0.39 -11.88 -8.93
CA MET A 162 0.47 -10.54 -8.35
C MET A 162 1.56 -10.50 -7.26
N PHE A 163 2.28 -9.40 -7.17
CA PHE A 163 3.23 -9.15 -6.09
C PHE A 163 2.48 -8.94 -4.77
N TRP A 164 1.35 -8.22 -4.83
CA TRP A 164 0.29 -8.25 -3.83
C TRP A 164 -1.06 -7.84 -4.42
N MET A 165 -2.13 -8.22 -3.72
CA MET A 165 -3.40 -7.52 -3.70
C MET A 165 -3.53 -6.75 -2.37
N GLU A 166 -3.84 -5.46 -2.47
CA GLU A 166 -3.77 -4.51 -1.35
C GLU A 166 -5.15 -4.12 -0.85
N ASP A 167 -5.26 -3.93 0.47
CA ASP A 167 -6.45 -3.47 1.18
C ASP A 167 -7.76 -4.15 0.74
N PRO A 168 -7.86 -5.50 0.83
CA PRO A 168 -8.97 -6.23 0.23
C PRO A 168 -10.34 -5.90 0.84
N THR A 169 -10.37 -5.70 2.16
CA THR A 169 -11.58 -5.51 2.97
C THR A 169 -11.25 -4.62 4.18
N PRO A 170 -12.23 -3.94 4.81
CA PRO A 170 -12.00 -3.20 6.05
C PRO A 170 -11.39 -4.11 7.14
N ALA A 171 -10.40 -3.60 7.84
CA ALA A 171 -9.51 -4.41 8.68
C ALA A 171 -9.57 -4.07 10.18
N GLU A 172 -10.54 -3.25 10.62
CA GLU A 172 -10.75 -2.98 12.05
C GLU A 172 -11.05 -4.27 12.83
N ASN A 173 -11.81 -5.17 12.21
CA ASN A 173 -11.86 -6.57 12.62
C ASN A 173 -10.79 -7.36 11.85
N GLN A 174 -9.67 -7.63 12.50
CA GLN A 174 -8.53 -8.33 11.90
C GLN A 174 -8.87 -9.77 11.47
N GLU A 175 -9.88 -10.40 12.06
CA GLU A 175 -10.32 -11.76 11.68
C GLU A 175 -10.90 -11.84 10.27
N CYS A 176 -11.36 -10.70 9.71
CA CYS A 176 -11.90 -10.63 8.34
C CYS A 176 -10.91 -11.14 7.29
N PHE A 177 -9.60 -11.12 7.56
CA PHE A 177 -8.61 -11.63 6.62
C PHE A 177 -8.48 -13.16 6.60
N ARG A 178 -9.03 -13.88 7.60
CA ARG A 178 -8.97 -15.35 7.67
C ARG A 178 -9.58 -16.02 6.45
N LEU A 179 -10.79 -15.60 6.03
CA LEU A 179 -11.45 -16.16 4.85
C LEU A 179 -10.63 -15.92 3.57
N ILE A 180 -10.01 -14.75 3.45
CA ILE A 180 -9.17 -14.41 2.31
C ILE A 180 -7.96 -15.35 2.27
N ARG A 181 -7.21 -15.42 3.39
CA ARG A 181 -5.99 -16.23 3.49
C ARG A 181 -6.23 -17.73 3.32
N GLN A 182 -7.40 -18.23 3.70
CA GLN A 182 -7.78 -19.65 3.55
C GLN A 182 -8.05 -20.06 2.09
N HIS A 183 -8.33 -19.11 1.21
CA HIS A 183 -8.89 -19.40 -0.11
C HIS A 183 -8.07 -18.95 -1.30
N THR A 184 -7.01 -18.17 -1.08
CA THR A 184 -6.11 -17.76 -2.16
C THR A 184 -4.64 -17.79 -1.73
N VAL A 185 -3.78 -18.02 -2.72
CA VAL A 185 -2.32 -17.86 -2.59
C VAL A 185 -1.80 -16.53 -3.14
N THR A 186 -2.68 -15.66 -3.65
CA THR A 186 -2.32 -14.29 -4.02
C THR A 186 -1.81 -13.55 -2.79
N PRO A 187 -0.61 -12.94 -2.82
CA PRO A 187 -0.05 -12.26 -1.66
C PRO A 187 -0.90 -11.07 -1.22
N ILE A 188 -0.97 -10.81 0.09
CA ILE A 188 -1.88 -9.82 0.68
C ILE A 188 -1.07 -8.70 1.34
N ALA A 189 -1.41 -7.46 1.01
CA ALA A 189 -0.87 -6.27 1.66
C ALA A 189 -1.98 -5.48 2.35
N VAL A 190 -1.69 -4.88 3.51
CA VAL A 190 -2.64 -3.99 4.20
C VAL A 190 -1.92 -3.01 5.12
N GLY A 191 -2.55 -1.87 5.40
CA GLY A 191 -2.26 -1.11 6.62
C GLY A 191 -1.90 0.36 6.42
N GLU A 192 -2.24 0.95 5.28
CA GLU A 192 -1.99 2.39 5.04
C GLU A 192 -2.72 3.29 6.05
N VAL A 193 -3.89 2.85 6.53
CA VAL A 193 -4.74 3.54 7.51
C VAL A 193 -4.39 3.20 8.97
N PHE A 194 -3.45 2.28 9.19
CA PHE A 194 -3.07 1.83 10.52
C PHE A 194 -2.15 2.84 11.20
N ASN A 195 -2.31 2.96 12.52
CA ASN A 195 -1.56 3.91 13.32
C ASN A 195 -0.86 3.26 14.52
N SER A 196 -1.03 1.96 14.72
CA SER A 196 -0.43 1.24 15.83
C SER A 196 -0.18 -0.24 15.51
N ILE A 197 0.80 -0.85 16.17
CA ILE A 197 1.01 -2.31 16.13
C ILE A 197 -0.24 -3.09 16.53
N TRP A 198 -1.12 -2.51 17.35
CA TRP A 198 -2.37 -3.13 17.76
C TRP A 198 -3.38 -3.28 16.63
N ASP A 199 -3.23 -2.51 15.56
CA ASP A 199 -4.10 -2.57 14.38
C ASP A 199 -3.69 -3.71 13.43
N CYS A 200 -2.46 -4.24 13.57
CA CYS A 200 -1.94 -5.31 12.73
C CYS A 200 -1.37 -6.53 13.47
N LYS A 201 -1.38 -6.53 14.82
CA LYS A 201 -0.82 -7.63 15.62
C LYS A 201 -1.40 -8.98 15.22
N GLN A 202 -2.73 -9.07 15.14
CA GLN A 202 -3.41 -10.32 14.84
C GLN A 202 -3.21 -10.72 13.37
N LEU A 203 -3.27 -9.74 12.45
CA LEU A 203 -3.00 -9.95 11.03
C LEU A 203 -1.61 -10.57 10.81
N ILE A 204 -0.60 -10.07 11.52
CA ILE A 204 0.78 -10.56 11.43
C ILE A 204 0.94 -11.93 12.10
N GLU A 205 0.50 -12.09 13.35
CA GLU A 205 0.78 -13.32 14.12
C GLU A 205 0.03 -14.54 13.60
N GLU A 206 -1.12 -14.33 12.94
CA GLU A 206 -1.86 -15.38 12.24
C GLU A 206 -1.42 -15.56 10.77
N GLN A 207 -0.36 -14.88 10.33
CA GLN A 207 0.16 -14.93 8.95
C GLN A 207 -0.91 -14.67 7.87
N LEU A 208 -1.80 -13.71 8.16
CA LEU A 208 -2.91 -13.34 7.27
C LEU A 208 -2.50 -12.39 6.16
N ILE A 209 -1.29 -11.83 6.25
CA ILE A 209 -0.73 -10.86 5.31
C ILE A 209 0.73 -11.20 4.99
N ASP A 210 1.21 -10.70 3.86
CA ASP A 210 2.60 -10.85 3.40
C ASP A 210 3.37 -9.53 3.49
N TYR A 211 2.67 -8.40 3.41
CA TYR A 211 3.25 -7.06 3.52
C TYR A 211 2.45 -6.15 4.45
N ILE A 212 3.14 -5.48 5.38
CA ILE A 212 2.57 -4.46 6.25
C ILE A 212 2.87 -3.06 5.69
N ARG A 213 1.82 -2.26 5.48
CA ARG A 213 1.88 -0.96 4.78
C ARG A 213 1.86 0.27 5.69
N THR A 214 2.01 0.09 7.00
CA THR A 214 2.12 1.20 7.96
C THR A 214 3.22 2.17 7.56
N THR A 215 3.12 3.42 7.99
CA THR A 215 4.07 4.48 7.59
C THR A 215 4.66 5.18 8.80
N LEU A 216 5.83 5.78 8.63
CA LEU A 216 6.50 6.51 9.72
C LEU A 216 5.62 7.64 10.24
N THR A 217 4.96 8.40 9.36
CA THR A 217 4.09 9.52 9.78
C THR A 217 2.85 9.04 10.53
N HIS A 218 2.23 7.93 10.15
CA HIS A 218 0.96 7.52 10.76
C HIS A 218 1.11 6.50 11.90
N ALA A 219 2.22 5.75 11.97
CA ALA A 219 2.38 4.62 12.88
C ALA A 219 3.42 4.82 14.02
N GLY A 220 3.67 6.08 14.41
CA GLY A 220 4.49 6.41 15.58
C GLY A 220 5.98 6.62 15.29
N GLY A 221 6.32 7.11 14.10
CA GLY A 221 7.69 7.47 13.72
C GLY A 221 8.62 6.27 13.53
N ILE A 222 9.92 6.53 13.59
CA ILE A 222 10.98 5.52 13.52
C ILE A 222 10.83 4.52 14.68
N THR A 223 10.56 5.01 15.89
CA THR A 223 10.46 4.17 17.08
C THR A 223 9.27 3.21 17.03
N GLY A 224 8.10 3.69 16.59
CA GLY A 224 6.89 2.88 16.45
C GLY A 224 7.01 1.88 15.29
N MET A 225 7.41 2.37 14.12
CA MET A 225 7.52 1.55 12.91
C MET A 225 8.57 0.44 13.04
N ARG A 226 9.69 0.70 13.73
CA ARG A 226 10.71 -0.34 14.00
C ARG A 226 10.12 -1.55 14.73
N ARG A 227 9.31 -1.31 15.76
CA ARG A 227 8.66 -2.39 16.53
C ARG A 227 7.66 -3.19 15.69
N ILE A 228 6.95 -2.53 14.78
CA ILE A 228 6.04 -3.19 13.84
C ILE A 228 6.83 -4.09 12.88
N ALA A 229 7.89 -3.56 12.27
CA ALA A 229 8.75 -4.29 11.35
C ALA A 229 9.45 -5.49 12.02
N ASP A 230 10.00 -5.29 13.23
CA ASP A 230 10.62 -6.36 14.00
C ASP A 230 9.61 -7.47 14.33
N PHE A 231 8.38 -7.12 14.72
CA PHE A 231 7.32 -8.11 14.98
C PHE A 231 6.89 -8.85 13.71
N ALA A 232 6.72 -8.13 12.60
CA ALA A 232 6.42 -8.68 11.28
C ALA A 232 7.48 -9.70 10.83
N SER A 233 8.76 -9.41 11.11
CA SER A 233 9.88 -10.28 10.71
C SER A 233 9.81 -11.69 11.30
N LEU A 234 9.22 -11.84 12.51
CA LEU A 234 9.07 -13.15 13.18
C LEU A 234 8.17 -14.12 12.38
N TYR A 235 7.32 -13.56 11.51
CA TYR A 235 6.35 -14.29 10.69
C TYR A 235 6.65 -14.17 9.19
N GLN A 236 7.87 -13.72 8.82
CA GLN A 236 8.29 -13.50 7.43
C GLN A 236 7.44 -12.46 6.68
N VAL A 237 6.70 -11.61 7.39
CA VAL A 237 5.96 -10.48 6.83
C VAL A 237 6.94 -9.35 6.56
N ARG A 238 6.89 -8.76 5.35
CA ARG A 238 7.80 -7.71 4.90
C ARG A 238 7.19 -6.32 5.04
N THR A 239 8.03 -5.29 5.07
CA THR A 239 7.56 -3.90 4.96
C THR A 239 7.16 -3.60 3.52
N GLY A 240 6.06 -2.85 3.37
CA GLY A 240 5.56 -2.35 2.10
C GLY A 240 4.99 -0.95 2.29
N SER A 241 5.76 -0.06 2.92
CA SER A 241 5.34 1.26 3.41
C SER A 241 4.52 2.04 2.37
N HIS A 242 3.34 2.53 2.76
CA HIS A 242 2.55 3.44 1.92
C HIS A 242 3.32 4.76 1.68
N GLY A 243 3.29 5.27 0.44
CA GLY A 243 4.06 6.45 0.00
C GLY A 243 3.31 7.35 -0.98
N PRO A 244 2.13 7.89 -0.61
CA PRO A 244 1.33 8.77 -1.44
C PRO A 244 1.85 10.22 -1.41
N SER A 245 1.20 11.12 -2.16
CA SER A 245 1.52 12.55 -2.18
C SER A 245 1.27 13.27 -0.86
N ASP A 246 0.36 12.78 -0.01
CA ASP A 246 0.04 13.37 1.29
C ASP A 246 1.07 13.02 2.39
N LEU A 247 2.01 12.11 2.13
CA LEU A 247 3.19 11.95 2.97
C LEU A 247 4.32 12.85 2.46
N SER A 248 4.65 13.87 3.26
CA SER A 248 5.63 14.88 2.85
C SER A 248 7.02 14.30 2.54
N PRO A 249 7.88 15.05 1.81
CA PRO A 249 9.26 14.64 1.55
C PRO A 249 10.09 14.32 2.81
N VAL A 250 9.72 14.86 3.98
CA VAL A 250 10.33 14.50 5.26
C VAL A 250 10.05 13.03 5.60
N CYS A 251 8.80 12.59 5.44
CA CYS A 251 8.43 11.19 5.64
C CYS A 251 9.14 10.29 4.62
N MET A 252 9.20 10.70 3.34
CA MET A 252 9.87 9.92 2.30
C MET A 252 11.36 9.73 2.61
N ALA A 253 12.09 10.79 2.95
CA ALA A 253 13.50 10.69 3.30
C ALA A 253 13.74 9.79 4.53
N ALA A 254 12.91 9.92 5.57
CA ALA A 254 12.99 9.06 6.74
C ALA A 254 12.66 7.58 6.42
N ALA A 255 11.66 7.33 5.55
CA ALA A 255 11.30 5.99 5.11
C ALA A 255 12.42 5.32 4.30
N LEU A 256 13.10 6.07 3.43
CA LEU A 256 14.26 5.57 2.70
C LEU A 256 15.41 5.19 3.65
N HIS A 257 15.62 5.94 4.73
CA HIS A 257 16.59 5.55 5.77
C HIS A 257 16.17 4.29 6.54
N PHE A 258 14.86 4.11 6.74
CA PHE A 258 14.31 2.96 7.46
C PHE A 258 14.40 1.66 6.62
N ASP A 259 14.13 1.76 5.31
CA ASP A 259 14.12 0.63 4.38
C ASP A 259 15.48 0.38 3.71
N LEU A 260 16.58 1.08 4.08
CA LEU A 260 17.94 0.85 3.55
C LEU A 260 18.73 -0.16 4.40
#